data_AF-A0A1H8IFG3-F1
#
_entry.id   AF-A0A1H8IFG3-F1
#
_cell.length_a   1.000
_cell.length_b   1.000
_cell.length_c   1.000
_cell.angle_alpha   90.00
_cell.angle_beta   90.00
_cell.angle_gamma   90.00
#
_symmetry.space_group_name_H-M   'P 1'
#
loop_
_entity.id
_entity.type
_entity.pdbx_description
1 polymer ?
#
loop_
_entity_poly.entity_id
_entity_poly.type
_entity_poly.pdbx_seq_one_letter_code
_entity_poly.pdbx_strand_id
1 'polypeptide(L)'
;MSRSKFELNLDTVRKLALFVLNSLADQPKEWVAVGKAYQELHGFGDDPIFNQVFVRLFTVMRDEMWVGSPQEGPKFTVGLTFKGQTVIRHEAEIDLIYKRHFHSWAKTIEAAARKRRHLDQQRAAKEQKVQKMQEKAKSKEARRKEEVKRQAKARQKREMSSLVESGKRIRSSLSKSNNEQLLNLWKANTSRAANSTGQKKNEHLLIVSAVEKEWRRRVRDLPEVEAFKWPTTDVGSGHGGGDFERAEESFLKVLGYTVGKTNGLPASTRQLILDRCFSGHLPPVEGISALRMWGEPKSALRLRKIAYHIAGLAKNFKKMQSRGYEDAISDWEDDLKYMHDKYYVLHFGFSWPGRGL
;
A
#
# COMPACT_ATOMS: atom_id res chain seq x y z
N MET A 1 -44.59 -28.40 12.90
CA MET A 1 -45.66 -29.43 12.93
C MET A 1 -45.25 -30.56 12.02
N SER A 2 -45.08 -31.76 12.56
CA SER A 2 -44.77 -32.97 11.78
C SER A 2 -45.82 -33.17 10.69
N ARG A 3 -45.40 -33.61 9.51
CA ARG A 3 -46.31 -33.91 8.40
C ARG A 3 -47.12 -35.15 8.81
N SER A 4 -48.45 -35.02 8.84
CA SER A 4 -49.33 -36.16 9.14
C SER A 4 -49.07 -37.29 8.14
N LYS A 5 -48.96 -38.51 8.67
CA LYS A 5 -48.73 -39.76 7.93
C LYS A 5 -50.04 -40.41 7.51
N PHE A 6 -51.16 -40.04 8.13
CA PHE A 6 -52.49 -40.54 7.80
C PHE A 6 -53.17 -39.62 6.77
N GLU A 7 -53.56 -40.18 5.63
CA GLU A 7 -54.32 -39.45 4.60
C GLU A 7 -55.81 -39.73 4.76
N LEU A 8 -56.65 -38.70 4.88
CA LEU A 8 -58.11 -38.88 4.94
C LEU A 8 -58.67 -39.03 3.52
N ASN A 9 -58.95 -40.27 3.10
CA ASN A 9 -59.61 -40.58 1.84
C ASN A 9 -60.56 -41.79 2.01
N LEU A 10 -61.28 -42.15 0.96
CA LEU A 10 -62.25 -43.25 1.02
C LEU A 10 -61.58 -44.58 1.41
N ASP A 11 -60.44 -44.88 0.81
CA ASP A 11 -59.71 -46.13 1.03
C ASP A 11 -59.21 -46.25 2.47
N THR A 12 -58.66 -45.17 3.06
CA THR A 12 -58.18 -45.20 4.44
C THR A 12 -59.31 -45.29 5.46
N VAL A 13 -60.44 -44.60 5.23
CA VAL A 13 -61.63 -44.75 6.07
C VAL A 13 -62.22 -46.15 5.94
N ARG A 14 -62.22 -46.73 4.74
CA ARG A 14 -62.69 -48.09 4.51
C ARG A 14 -61.83 -49.12 5.24
N LYS A 15 -60.51 -49.07 5.06
CA LYS A 15 -59.55 -49.93 5.74
C LYS A 15 -59.66 -49.82 7.26
N LEU A 16 -59.76 -48.60 7.77
CA LEU A 16 -59.93 -48.38 9.21
C LEU A 16 -61.27 -48.93 9.71
N ALA A 17 -62.36 -48.72 8.96
CA ALA A 17 -63.68 -49.22 9.32
C ALA A 17 -63.70 -50.76 9.39
N LEU A 18 -63.18 -51.41 8.36
CA LEU A 18 -63.07 -52.87 8.31
C LEU A 18 -62.17 -53.40 9.43
N PHE A 19 -61.04 -52.74 9.69
CA PHE A 19 -60.17 -53.12 10.79
C PHE A 19 -60.89 -53.06 12.14
N VAL A 20 -61.65 -51.99 12.39
CA VAL A 20 -62.45 -51.86 13.62
C VAL A 20 -63.49 -52.98 13.72
N LEU A 21 -64.28 -53.20 12.67
CA LEU A 21 -65.34 -54.20 12.69
C LEU A 21 -64.78 -55.63 12.84
N ASN A 22 -63.75 -55.98 12.09
CA ASN A 22 -63.08 -57.29 12.20
C ASN A 22 -62.40 -57.46 13.57
N SER A 23 -61.83 -56.40 14.13
CA SER A 23 -61.23 -56.45 15.47
C SER A 23 -62.27 -56.77 16.56
N LEU A 24 -63.55 -56.46 16.32
CA LEU A 24 -64.65 -56.66 17.27
C LEU A 24 -65.51 -57.90 16.95
N ALA A 25 -65.18 -58.64 15.89
CA ALA A 25 -66.00 -59.77 15.42
C ALA A 25 -66.00 -60.95 16.40
N ASP A 26 -64.85 -61.26 17.01
CA ASP A 26 -64.71 -62.42 17.89
C ASP A 26 -65.13 -62.14 19.34
N GLN A 27 -64.83 -60.93 19.85
CA GLN A 27 -65.12 -60.54 21.23
C GLN A 27 -65.13 -59.00 21.40
N PRO A 28 -65.88 -58.48 22.39
CA PRO A 28 -65.81 -57.06 22.76
C PRO A 28 -64.41 -56.64 23.20
N LYS A 29 -63.98 -55.43 22.79
CA LYS A 29 -62.67 -54.87 23.14
C LYS A 29 -62.80 -53.42 23.59
N GLU A 30 -61.78 -52.91 24.29
CA GLU A 30 -61.65 -51.47 24.50
C GLU A 30 -61.37 -50.77 23.15
N TRP A 31 -62.21 -49.81 22.79
CA TRP A 31 -62.09 -49.14 21.49
C TRP A 31 -60.76 -48.38 21.34
N VAL A 32 -60.20 -47.85 22.43
CA VAL A 32 -58.88 -47.20 22.43
C VAL A 32 -57.77 -48.18 22.04
N ALA A 33 -57.86 -49.44 22.50
CA ALA A 33 -56.89 -50.47 22.15
C ALA A 33 -56.97 -50.83 20.66
N VAL A 34 -58.17 -50.85 20.07
CA VAL A 34 -58.37 -51.05 18.63
C VAL A 34 -57.72 -49.93 17.82
N GLY A 35 -57.89 -48.67 18.24
CA GLY A 35 -57.24 -47.53 17.59
C GLY A 35 -55.71 -47.60 17.64
N LYS A 36 -55.14 -47.92 18.80
CA LYS A 36 -53.69 -48.10 18.98
C LYS A 36 -53.13 -49.22 18.11
N ALA A 37 -53.82 -50.37 18.06
CA ALA A 37 -53.39 -51.48 17.23
C ALA A 37 -53.30 -51.10 15.74
N TYR A 38 -54.24 -50.29 15.25
CA TYR A 38 -54.17 -49.76 13.89
C TYR A 38 -53.02 -48.77 13.68
N GLN A 39 -52.76 -47.88 14.66
CA GLN A 39 -51.62 -46.95 14.60
C GLN A 39 -50.28 -47.67 14.56
N GLU A 40 -50.12 -48.71 15.37
CA GLU A 40 -48.92 -49.54 15.42
C GLU A 40 -48.71 -50.30 14.12
N LEU A 41 -49.77 -50.96 13.60
CA LEU A 41 -49.73 -51.72 12.35
C LEU A 41 -49.25 -50.88 11.15
N HIS A 42 -49.64 -49.61 11.11
CA HIS A 42 -49.33 -48.71 10.00
C HIS A 42 -48.24 -47.67 10.30
N GLY A 43 -47.63 -47.72 11.49
CA GLY A 43 -46.54 -46.81 11.87
C GLY A 43 -46.94 -45.33 11.92
N PHE A 44 -48.21 -45.03 12.22
CA PHE A 44 -48.72 -43.67 12.29
C PHE A 44 -48.23 -42.92 13.53
N GLY A 45 -47.96 -43.62 14.64
CA GLY A 45 -47.67 -42.98 15.93
C GLY A 45 -48.85 -42.11 16.38
N ASP A 46 -48.57 -41.05 17.15
CA ASP A 46 -49.58 -40.08 17.61
C ASP A 46 -49.98 -39.08 16.51
N ASP A 47 -50.54 -39.59 15.40
CA ASP A 47 -50.97 -38.77 14.28
C ASP A 47 -52.30 -38.04 14.59
N PRO A 48 -52.33 -36.70 14.55
CA PRO A 48 -53.51 -35.94 14.97
C PRO A 48 -54.68 -36.07 13.99
N ILE A 49 -54.43 -36.32 12.71
CA ILE A 49 -55.51 -36.53 11.72
C ILE A 49 -56.11 -37.91 11.94
N PHE A 50 -55.26 -38.93 12.11
CA PHE A 50 -55.73 -40.28 12.46
C PHE A 50 -56.61 -40.26 13.71
N ASN A 51 -56.14 -39.66 14.81
CA ASN A 51 -56.88 -39.64 16.08
C ASN A 51 -58.29 -39.03 15.91
N GLN A 52 -58.39 -37.91 15.17
CA GLN A 52 -59.69 -37.27 14.90
C GLN A 52 -60.58 -38.13 14.01
N VAL A 53 -60.01 -38.75 12.97
CA VAL A 53 -60.75 -39.64 12.06
C VAL A 53 -61.25 -40.87 12.79
N PHE A 54 -60.42 -41.49 13.62
CA PHE A 54 -60.76 -42.68 14.39
C PHE A 54 -61.90 -42.41 15.37
N VAL A 55 -61.79 -41.36 16.18
CA VAL A 55 -62.84 -40.97 17.15
C VAL A 55 -64.16 -40.68 16.43
N ARG A 56 -64.10 -39.95 15.31
CA ARG A 56 -65.30 -39.62 14.52
C ARG A 56 -65.91 -40.86 13.88
N LEU A 57 -65.10 -41.74 13.30
CA LEU A 57 -65.56 -42.97 12.67
C LEU A 57 -66.23 -43.86 13.70
N PHE A 58 -65.59 -44.04 14.86
CA PHE A 58 -66.14 -44.83 15.95
C PHE A 58 -67.47 -44.28 16.46
N THR A 59 -67.59 -42.95 16.57
CA THR A 59 -68.84 -42.29 16.96
C THR A 59 -69.94 -42.57 15.94
N VAL A 60 -69.68 -42.39 14.64
CA VAL A 60 -70.67 -42.67 13.60
C VAL A 60 -71.06 -44.16 13.56
N MET A 61 -70.10 -45.08 13.73
CA MET A 61 -70.39 -46.52 13.78
C MET A 61 -71.32 -46.89 14.93
N ARG A 62 -71.20 -46.21 16.07
CA ARG A 62 -72.09 -46.42 17.21
C ARG A 62 -73.48 -45.84 16.95
N ASP A 63 -73.57 -44.63 16.40
CA ASP A 63 -74.84 -43.97 16.07
C ASP A 63 -75.61 -44.75 14.99
N GLU A 64 -74.89 -45.33 14.03
CA GLU A 64 -75.42 -46.22 13.01
C GLU A 64 -75.66 -47.65 13.53
N MET A 65 -75.46 -47.90 14.83
CA MET A 65 -75.69 -49.19 15.48
C MET A 65 -74.85 -50.33 14.90
N TRP A 66 -73.65 -50.09 14.37
CA TRP A 66 -72.72 -51.14 13.92
C TRP A 66 -71.94 -51.73 15.09
N VAL A 67 -71.66 -50.89 16.10
CA VAL A 67 -70.99 -51.27 17.33
C VAL A 67 -71.80 -50.77 18.52
N GLY A 68 -71.73 -51.47 19.65
CA GLY A 68 -72.49 -51.12 20.85
C GLY A 68 -71.87 -51.69 22.12
N SER A 69 -72.32 -51.19 23.27
CA SER A 69 -71.91 -51.74 24.57
C SER A 69 -72.45 -53.17 24.73
N PRO A 70 -71.61 -54.15 25.14
CA PRO A 70 -72.10 -55.49 25.42
C PRO A 70 -73.07 -55.48 26.62
N GLN A 71 -74.04 -56.40 26.64
CA GLN A 71 -75.01 -56.53 27.73
C GLN A 71 -74.35 -56.96 29.04
N GLU A 72 -73.29 -57.78 28.97
CA GLU A 72 -72.44 -58.17 30.08
C GLU A 72 -70.97 -57.96 29.69
N GLY A 73 -70.21 -57.25 30.52
CA GLY A 73 -68.78 -57.03 30.26
C GLY A 73 -68.17 -55.85 31.03
N PRO A 74 -66.85 -55.66 30.92
CA PRO A 74 -66.15 -54.54 31.54
C PRO A 74 -66.70 -53.20 31.03
N LYS A 75 -66.87 -52.23 31.93
CA LYS A 75 -67.19 -50.84 31.56
C LYS A 75 -66.17 -50.38 30.51
N PHE A 76 -66.63 -49.69 29.46
CA PHE A 76 -65.83 -49.16 28.33
C PHE A 76 -65.41 -50.14 27.22
N THR A 77 -65.85 -51.40 27.27
CA THR A 77 -65.73 -52.31 26.12
C THR A 77 -66.86 -52.08 25.11
N VAL A 78 -66.57 -52.33 23.84
CA VAL A 78 -67.53 -52.24 22.74
C VAL A 78 -67.45 -53.50 21.91
N GLY A 79 -68.61 -54.03 21.51
CA GLY A 79 -68.74 -55.21 20.68
C GLY A 79 -69.48 -54.92 19.37
N LEU A 80 -69.46 -55.90 18.47
CA LEU A 80 -70.14 -55.85 17.20
C LEU A 80 -71.65 -56.14 17.37
N THR A 81 -72.50 -55.40 16.67
CA THR A 81 -73.95 -55.68 16.63
C THR A 81 -74.29 -56.57 15.42
N PHE A 82 -75.54 -57.04 15.34
CA PHE A 82 -76.04 -57.72 14.15
C PHE A 82 -75.90 -56.88 12.86
N LYS A 83 -76.18 -55.57 12.94
CA LYS A 83 -76.00 -54.65 11.81
C LYS A 83 -74.52 -54.53 11.45
N GLY A 84 -73.62 -54.41 12.43
CA GLY A 84 -72.18 -54.39 12.20
C GLY A 84 -71.67 -55.65 11.50
N GLN A 85 -72.15 -56.82 11.90
CA GLN A 85 -71.82 -58.10 11.25
C GLN A 85 -72.25 -58.16 9.78
N THR A 86 -73.38 -57.53 9.46
CA THR A 86 -73.88 -57.42 8.08
C THR A 86 -73.01 -56.48 7.26
N VAL A 87 -72.56 -55.36 7.84
CA VAL A 87 -71.67 -54.41 7.16
C VAL A 87 -70.30 -55.01 6.83
N ILE A 88 -69.75 -55.89 7.68
CA ILE A 88 -68.52 -56.63 7.36
C ILE A 88 -68.66 -57.41 6.04
N ARG A 89 -69.84 -57.99 5.78
CA ARG A 89 -70.11 -58.78 4.56
C ARG A 89 -70.49 -57.91 3.37
N HIS A 90 -71.04 -56.73 3.62
CA HIS A 90 -71.57 -55.82 2.61
C HIS A 90 -71.04 -54.39 2.85
N GLU A 91 -69.82 -54.13 2.38
CA GLU A 91 -69.07 -52.90 2.63
C GLU A 91 -69.67 -51.61 2.03
N ALA A 92 -70.75 -51.71 1.26
CA ALA A 92 -71.42 -50.55 0.63
C ALA A 92 -71.84 -49.48 1.66
N GLU A 93 -72.16 -49.90 2.88
CA GLU A 93 -72.51 -49.01 3.99
C GLU A 93 -71.32 -48.16 4.47
N ILE A 94 -70.08 -48.67 4.33
CA ILE A 94 -68.85 -47.94 4.67
C ILE A 94 -68.63 -46.76 3.72
N ASP A 95 -68.92 -46.96 2.42
CA ASP A 95 -68.84 -45.91 1.42
C ASP A 95 -69.88 -44.80 1.66
N LEU A 96 -71.07 -45.16 2.15
CA LEU A 96 -72.11 -44.21 2.52
C LEU A 96 -71.69 -43.37 3.73
N ILE A 97 -71.10 -43.98 4.76
CA ILE A 97 -70.54 -43.24 5.91
C ILE A 97 -69.44 -42.27 5.44
N TYR A 98 -68.54 -42.71 4.57
CA TYR A 98 -67.51 -41.83 4.03
C TYR A 98 -68.13 -40.60 3.34
N LYS A 99 -69.08 -40.84 2.43
CA LYS A 99 -69.76 -39.77 1.68
C LYS A 99 -70.47 -38.78 2.61
N ARG A 100 -71.17 -39.26 3.64
CA ARG A 100 -71.95 -38.43 4.58
C ARG A 100 -71.06 -37.67 5.57
N HIS A 101 -70.05 -38.33 6.14
CA HIS A 101 -69.35 -37.81 7.32
C HIS A 101 -67.92 -37.35 7.06
N PHE A 102 -67.26 -37.83 6.00
CA PHE A 102 -65.83 -37.61 5.80
C PHE A 102 -65.48 -36.88 4.49
N HIS A 103 -66.31 -36.97 3.46
CA HIS A 103 -66.01 -36.41 2.13
C HIS A 103 -65.75 -34.89 2.12
N SER A 104 -66.61 -34.10 2.77
CA SER A 104 -66.43 -32.64 2.86
C SER A 104 -65.16 -32.28 3.64
N TRP A 105 -64.85 -33.06 4.68
CA TRP A 105 -63.67 -32.86 5.50
C TRP A 105 -62.38 -33.20 4.74
N ALA A 106 -62.37 -34.32 4.00
CA ALA A 106 -61.26 -34.71 3.12
C ALA A 106 -60.93 -33.60 2.11
N LYS A 107 -61.97 -33.05 1.42
CA LYS A 107 -61.81 -31.91 0.51
C LYS A 107 -61.21 -30.68 1.18
N THR A 108 -61.61 -30.40 2.42
CA THR A 108 -61.10 -29.26 3.18
C THR A 108 -59.62 -29.42 3.54
N ILE A 109 -59.22 -30.62 3.97
CA ILE A 109 -57.81 -30.94 4.27
C ILE A 109 -56.96 -30.83 3.00
N GLU A 110 -57.45 -31.37 1.88
CA GLU A 110 -56.75 -31.28 0.59
C GLU A 110 -56.57 -29.84 0.12
N ALA A 111 -57.62 -29.01 0.20
CA ALA A 111 -57.56 -27.60 -0.19
C ALA A 111 -56.54 -26.82 0.67
N ALA A 112 -56.52 -27.07 1.98
CA ALA A 112 -55.54 -26.47 2.89
C ALA A 112 -54.11 -26.93 2.56
N ALA A 113 -53.91 -28.21 2.25
CA ALA A 113 -52.62 -28.75 1.85
C ALA A 113 -52.12 -28.14 0.53
N ARG A 114 -53.00 -27.98 -0.47
CA ARG A 114 -52.68 -27.33 -1.75
C ARG A 114 -52.25 -25.88 -1.55
N LYS A 115 -52.99 -25.12 -0.74
CA LYS A 115 -52.67 -23.70 -0.44
C LYS A 115 -51.32 -23.56 0.25
N ARG A 116 -50.98 -24.47 1.19
CA ARG A 116 -49.66 -24.50 1.85
C ARG A 116 -48.54 -24.80 0.86
N ARG A 117 -48.68 -25.83 0.01
CA ARG A 117 -47.67 -26.16 -1.02
C ARG A 117 -47.40 -24.98 -1.94
N HIS A 118 -48.44 -24.27 -2.38
CA HIS A 118 -48.29 -23.09 -3.22
C HIS A 118 -47.53 -21.96 -2.49
N LEU A 119 -47.84 -21.71 -1.21
CA LEU A 119 -47.13 -20.71 -0.40
C LEU A 119 -45.65 -21.07 -0.20
N ASP A 120 -45.37 -22.34 0.08
CA ASP A 120 -44.00 -22.83 0.28
C ASP A 120 -43.18 -22.75 -1.01
N GLN A 121 -43.78 -23.09 -2.16
CA GLN A 121 -43.16 -22.90 -3.48
C GLN A 121 -42.83 -21.43 -3.76
N GLN A 122 -43.75 -20.50 -3.43
CA GLN A 122 -43.49 -19.08 -3.58
C GLN A 122 -42.35 -18.57 -2.67
N ARG A 123 -42.28 -19.07 -1.43
CA ARG A 123 -41.19 -18.73 -0.50
C ARG A 123 -39.84 -19.25 -1.02
N ALA A 124 -39.78 -20.52 -1.41
CA ALA A 124 -38.57 -21.12 -1.97
C ALA A 124 -38.09 -20.37 -3.24
N ALA A 125 -39.00 -20.01 -4.14
CA ALA A 125 -38.65 -19.23 -5.33
C ALA A 125 -38.10 -17.83 -4.99
N LYS A 126 -38.66 -17.15 -3.98
CA LYS A 126 -38.14 -15.87 -3.50
C LYS A 126 -36.75 -16.01 -2.89
N GLU A 127 -36.54 -17.02 -2.05
CA GLU A 127 -35.25 -17.30 -1.41
C GLU A 127 -34.15 -17.59 -2.45
N GLN A 128 -34.44 -18.45 -3.44
CA GLN A 128 -33.52 -18.73 -4.54
C GLN A 128 -33.17 -17.47 -5.34
N LYS A 129 -34.14 -16.59 -5.59
CA LYS A 129 -33.90 -15.32 -6.28
C LYS A 129 -32.98 -14.40 -5.46
N VAL A 130 -33.18 -14.32 -4.15
CA VAL A 130 -32.33 -13.52 -3.25
C VAL A 130 -30.91 -14.08 -3.21
N GLN A 131 -30.75 -15.40 -3.05
CA GLN A 131 -29.43 -16.06 -3.07
C GLN A 131 -28.68 -15.77 -4.37
N LYS A 132 -29.34 -15.94 -5.52
CA LYS A 132 -28.74 -15.66 -6.84
C LYS A 132 -28.34 -14.19 -7.01
N MET A 133 -29.10 -13.25 -6.45
CA MET A 133 -28.71 -11.83 -6.45
C MET A 133 -27.49 -11.55 -5.57
N GLN A 134 -27.43 -12.15 -4.37
CA GLN A 134 -26.30 -12.01 -3.46
C GLN A 134 -25.01 -12.62 -4.06
N GLU A 135 -25.09 -13.79 -4.69
CA GLU A 135 -23.95 -14.40 -5.38
C GLU A 135 -23.43 -13.54 -6.52
N LYS A 136 -24.33 -12.98 -7.34
CA LYS A 136 -23.96 -12.05 -8.41
C LYS A 136 -23.28 -10.80 -7.86
N ALA A 137 -23.78 -10.23 -6.77
CA ALA A 137 -23.18 -9.07 -6.12
C ALA A 137 -21.77 -9.38 -5.59
N LYS A 138 -21.61 -10.50 -4.87
CA LYS A 138 -20.31 -10.98 -4.37
C LYS A 138 -19.32 -11.22 -5.52
N SER A 139 -19.75 -11.85 -6.60
CA SER A 139 -18.93 -12.09 -7.79
C SER A 139 -18.48 -10.78 -8.46
N LYS A 140 -19.38 -9.81 -8.61
CA LYS A 140 -19.07 -8.50 -9.17
C LYS A 140 -18.07 -7.74 -8.30
N GLU A 141 -18.23 -7.78 -6.98
CA GLU A 141 -17.28 -7.15 -6.04
C GLU A 141 -15.90 -7.81 -6.09
N ALA A 142 -15.84 -9.15 -6.15
CA ALA A 142 -14.58 -9.90 -6.28
C ALA A 142 -13.85 -9.52 -7.58
N ARG A 143 -14.57 -9.46 -8.71
CA ARG A 143 -14.00 -9.00 -9.99
C ARG A 143 -13.45 -7.58 -9.91
N ARG A 144 -14.19 -6.65 -9.28
CA ARG A 144 -13.73 -5.27 -9.08
C ARG A 144 -12.46 -5.19 -8.24
N LYS A 145 -12.39 -5.94 -7.13
CA LYS A 145 -11.19 -6.00 -6.27
C LYS A 145 -9.97 -6.53 -7.03
N GLU A 146 -10.15 -7.58 -7.83
CA GLU A 146 -9.06 -8.16 -8.62
C GLU A 146 -8.59 -7.20 -9.73
N GLU A 147 -9.51 -6.48 -10.37
CA GLU A 147 -9.18 -5.47 -11.37
C GLU A 147 -8.37 -4.31 -10.77
N VAL A 148 -8.79 -3.78 -9.61
CA VAL A 148 -8.05 -2.73 -8.89
C VAL A 148 -6.63 -3.22 -8.54
N LYS A 149 -6.50 -4.46 -8.05
CA LYS A 149 -5.20 -5.06 -7.74
C LYS A 149 -4.32 -5.19 -8.98
N ARG A 150 -4.90 -5.58 -10.13
CA ARG A 150 -4.19 -5.67 -11.41
C ARG A 150 -3.70 -4.31 -11.89
N GLN A 151 -4.56 -3.28 -11.80
CA GLN A 151 -4.20 -1.90 -12.17
C GLN A 151 -3.10 -1.34 -11.26
N ALA A 152 -3.17 -1.58 -9.95
CA ALA A 152 -2.13 -1.17 -9.00
C ALA A 152 -0.77 -1.81 -9.31
N LYS A 153 -0.74 -3.13 -9.59
CA LYS A 153 0.49 -3.83 -10.02
C LYS A 153 1.05 -3.27 -11.33
N ALA A 154 0.18 -3.00 -12.32
CA ALA A 154 0.59 -2.43 -13.59
C ALA A 154 1.19 -1.02 -13.43
N ARG A 155 0.60 -0.19 -12.57
CA ARG A 155 1.13 1.14 -12.24
C ARG A 155 2.50 1.05 -11.57
N GLN A 156 2.66 0.20 -10.56
CA GLN A 156 3.97 0.00 -9.90
C GLN A 156 5.05 -0.45 -10.89
N LYS A 157 4.72 -1.36 -11.81
CA LYS A 157 5.64 -1.80 -12.86
C LYS A 157 6.05 -0.66 -13.80
N ARG A 158 5.10 0.19 -14.22
CA ARG A 158 5.38 1.37 -15.05
C ARG A 158 6.27 2.39 -14.33
N GLU A 159 5.96 2.70 -13.07
CA GLU A 159 6.76 3.61 -12.24
C GLU A 159 8.19 3.11 -12.08
N MET A 160 8.38 1.80 -11.83
CA MET A 160 9.71 1.20 -11.77
C MET A 160 10.45 1.31 -13.12
N SER A 161 9.78 1.00 -14.23
CA SER A 161 10.38 1.12 -15.56
C SER A 161 10.85 2.56 -15.84
N SER A 162 10.02 3.54 -15.51
CA SER A 162 10.36 4.97 -15.65
C SER A 162 11.56 5.37 -14.78
N LEU A 163 11.66 4.83 -13.55
CA LEU A 163 12.79 5.09 -12.65
C LEU A 163 14.10 4.55 -13.24
N VAL A 164 14.08 3.30 -13.72
CA VAL A 164 15.24 2.66 -14.35
C VAL A 164 15.70 3.45 -15.57
N GLU A 165 14.77 3.87 -16.42
CA GLU A 165 15.11 4.63 -17.63
C GLU A 165 15.67 6.02 -17.31
N SER A 166 15.07 6.71 -16.35
CA SER A 166 15.58 8.00 -15.85
C SER A 166 16.98 7.85 -15.26
N GLY A 167 17.22 6.79 -14.49
CA GLY A 167 18.54 6.49 -13.92
C GLY A 167 19.59 6.25 -15.00
N LYS A 168 19.25 5.53 -16.08
CA LYS A 168 20.14 5.36 -17.24
C LYS A 168 20.51 6.70 -17.89
N ARG A 169 19.52 7.58 -18.12
CA ARG A 169 19.76 8.91 -18.71
C ARG A 169 20.69 9.75 -17.84
N ILE A 170 20.42 9.83 -16.54
CA ILE A 170 21.27 10.58 -15.58
C ILE A 170 22.71 10.07 -15.64
N ARG A 171 22.92 8.76 -15.56
CA ARG A 171 24.27 8.17 -15.61
C ARG A 171 25.01 8.47 -16.91
N SER A 172 24.30 8.56 -18.04
CA SER A 172 24.89 8.89 -19.34
C SER A 172 25.30 10.37 -19.48
N SER A 173 24.75 11.27 -18.67
CA SER A 173 25.03 12.71 -18.76
C SER A 173 26.00 13.24 -17.69
N LEU A 174 26.50 12.40 -16.77
CA LEU A 174 27.30 12.85 -15.62
C LEU A 174 28.59 13.58 -16.01
N SER A 175 29.23 13.20 -17.12
CA SER A 175 30.46 13.86 -17.59
C SER A 175 30.25 15.32 -18.00
N LYS A 176 29.01 15.70 -18.34
CA LYS A 176 28.62 17.07 -18.72
C LYS A 176 28.20 17.93 -17.52
N SER A 177 28.00 17.33 -16.35
CA SER A 177 27.56 18.04 -15.14
C SER A 177 28.74 18.67 -14.38
N ASN A 178 28.53 19.84 -13.78
CA ASN A 178 29.53 20.46 -12.91
C ASN A 178 29.58 19.80 -11.51
N ASN A 179 30.57 20.13 -10.69
CA ASN A 179 30.76 19.46 -9.38
C ASN A 179 29.61 19.71 -8.40
N GLU A 180 28.97 20.87 -8.44
CA GLU A 180 27.82 21.19 -7.59
C GLU A 180 26.59 20.36 -7.98
N GLN A 181 26.31 20.24 -9.28
CA GLN A 181 25.25 19.37 -9.80
C GLN A 181 25.48 17.90 -9.41
N LEU A 182 26.73 17.42 -9.50
CA LEU A 182 27.09 16.08 -9.06
C LEU A 182 26.88 15.87 -7.55
N LEU A 183 27.25 16.86 -6.73
CA LEU A 183 27.04 16.81 -5.28
C LEU A 183 25.56 16.78 -4.92
N ASN A 184 24.74 17.59 -5.58
CA ASN A 184 23.29 17.61 -5.36
C ASN A 184 22.64 16.29 -5.81
N LEU A 185 23.07 15.72 -6.94
CA LEU A 185 22.63 14.40 -7.38
C LEU A 185 23.01 13.30 -6.39
N TRP A 186 24.23 13.33 -5.84
CA TRP A 186 24.68 12.39 -4.81
C TRP A 186 23.80 12.50 -3.56
N LYS A 187 23.63 13.70 -2.98
CA LYS A 187 22.81 13.94 -1.77
C LYS A 187 21.35 13.50 -1.95
N ALA A 188 20.74 13.83 -3.10
CA ALA A 188 19.37 13.47 -3.37
C ALA A 188 19.19 11.95 -3.47
N ASN A 189 20.12 11.24 -4.12
CA ASN A 189 20.00 9.80 -4.33
C ASN A 189 20.42 8.99 -3.10
N THR A 190 21.36 9.45 -2.27
CA THR A 190 21.66 8.81 -0.98
C THR A 190 20.47 8.89 -0.03
N SER A 191 19.83 10.07 0.07
CA SER A 191 18.60 10.25 0.85
C SER A 191 17.45 9.36 0.33
N ARG A 192 17.21 9.32 -0.98
CA ARG A 192 16.17 8.47 -1.58
C ARG A 192 16.46 6.98 -1.41
N ALA A 193 17.73 6.55 -1.48
CA ALA A 193 18.13 5.17 -1.26
C ALA A 193 17.87 4.74 0.20
N ALA A 194 18.14 5.62 1.18
CA ALA A 194 17.87 5.35 2.59
C ALA A 194 16.37 5.13 2.85
N ASN A 195 15.52 5.88 2.16
CA ASN A 195 14.06 5.82 2.28
C ASN A 195 13.38 4.82 1.32
N SER A 196 14.16 4.01 0.60
CA SER A 196 13.65 3.05 -0.38
C SER A 196 14.07 1.62 -0.05
N THR A 197 13.36 0.64 -0.63
CA THR A 197 13.69 -0.79 -0.49
C THR A 197 13.75 -1.47 -1.87
N GLY A 198 14.38 -2.65 -1.91
CA GLY A 198 14.47 -3.50 -3.10
C GLY A 198 15.05 -2.77 -4.32
N GLN A 199 14.42 -2.96 -5.48
CA GLN A 199 14.91 -2.43 -6.76
C GLN A 199 14.98 -0.90 -6.80
N LYS A 200 14.07 -0.17 -6.13
CA LYS A 200 14.13 1.31 -6.08
C LYS A 200 15.40 1.79 -5.38
N LYS A 201 15.75 1.15 -4.25
CA LYS A 201 17.01 1.43 -3.54
C LYS A 201 18.21 1.18 -4.44
N ASN A 202 18.22 0.05 -5.15
CA ASN A 202 19.32 -0.31 -6.04
C ASN A 202 19.53 0.72 -7.16
N GLU A 203 18.46 1.23 -7.79
CA GLU A 203 18.59 2.25 -8.84
C GLU A 203 19.18 3.57 -8.32
N HIS A 204 18.79 4.00 -7.12
CA HIS A 204 19.40 5.18 -6.49
C HIS A 204 20.89 4.95 -6.19
N LEU A 205 21.26 3.78 -5.68
CA LEU A 205 22.66 3.43 -5.41
C LEU A 205 23.51 3.34 -6.68
N LEU A 206 22.94 2.91 -7.82
CA LEU A 206 23.64 2.95 -9.11
C LEU A 206 23.98 4.37 -9.54
N ILE A 207 23.11 5.35 -9.27
CA ILE A 207 23.41 6.76 -9.56
C ILE A 207 24.52 7.26 -8.63
N VAL A 208 24.43 6.97 -7.32
CA VAL A 208 25.45 7.33 -6.32
C VAL A 208 26.83 6.80 -6.74
N SER A 209 26.92 5.51 -7.04
CA SER A 209 28.17 4.87 -7.48
C SER A 209 28.71 5.48 -8.78
N ALA A 210 27.84 5.83 -9.73
CA ALA A 210 28.26 6.48 -10.97
C ALA A 210 28.81 7.90 -10.73
N VAL A 211 28.23 8.67 -9.80
CA VAL A 211 28.75 9.98 -9.39
C VAL A 211 30.12 9.83 -8.73
N GLU A 212 30.28 8.88 -7.80
CA GLU A 212 31.56 8.63 -7.13
C GLU A 212 32.65 8.19 -8.11
N LYS A 213 32.30 7.40 -9.12
CA LYS A 213 33.20 7.02 -10.21
C LYS A 213 33.62 8.23 -11.04
N GLU A 214 32.70 9.14 -11.35
CA GLU A 214 33.00 10.38 -12.07
C GLU A 214 33.89 11.31 -11.23
N TRP A 215 33.66 11.43 -9.92
CA TRP A 215 34.58 12.15 -9.04
C TRP A 215 35.97 11.54 -9.04
N ARG A 216 36.09 10.21 -8.92
CA ARG A 216 37.40 9.53 -8.99
C ARG A 216 38.10 9.78 -10.33
N ARG A 217 37.35 9.77 -11.44
CA ARG A 217 37.88 10.12 -12.76
C ARG A 217 38.44 11.54 -12.76
N ARG A 218 37.66 12.52 -12.29
CA ARG A 218 38.08 13.93 -12.20
C ARG A 218 39.29 14.11 -11.30
N VAL A 219 39.34 13.44 -10.15
CA VAL A 219 40.49 13.46 -9.22
C VAL A 219 41.75 12.89 -9.85
N ARG A 220 41.63 11.78 -10.60
CA ARG A 220 42.78 11.19 -11.32
C ARG A 220 43.26 12.05 -12.48
N ASP A 221 42.33 12.72 -13.16
CA ASP A 221 42.63 13.59 -14.30
C ASP A 221 43.02 15.03 -13.84
N LEU A 222 43.02 15.30 -12.53
CA LEU A 222 43.51 16.53 -11.91
C LEU A 222 45.01 16.38 -11.61
N PRO A 223 45.90 17.27 -12.11
CA PRO A 223 47.28 17.32 -11.66
C PRO A 223 47.33 17.62 -10.16
N GLU A 224 48.11 16.83 -9.41
CA GLU A 224 48.19 16.75 -7.95
C GLU A 224 48.53 18.08 -7.20
N VAL A 225 48.68 19.22 -7.90
CA VAL A 225 49.22 20.48 -7.36
C VAL A 225 48.27 21.69 -7.51
N GLU A 226 47.13 21.59 -8.20
CA GLU A 226 46.45 22.81 -8.70
C GLU A 226 45.28 23.40 -7.88
N ALA A 227 44.79 22.74 -6.84
CA ALA A 227 43.75 23.32 -5.97
C ALA A 227 44.35 23.84 -4.66
N PHE A 228 44.43 25.17 -4.50
CA PHE A 228 44.81 25.81 -3.24
C PHE A 228 43.69 26.74 -2.75
N LYS A 229 43.51 26.86 -1.44
CA LYS A 229 42.49 27.77 -0.86
C LYS A 229 42.85 29.23 -1.18
N TRP A 230 41.93 29.98 -1.79
CA TRP A 230 42.14 31.42 -2.00
C TRP A 230 42.35 32.15 -0.66
N PRO A 231 43.39 32.98 -0.51
CA PRO A 231 43.69 33.63 0.75
C PRO A 231 42.70 34.76 1.06
N THR A 232 42.40 34.94 2.35
CA THR A 232 41.59 36.08 2.84
C THR A 232 42.48 37.23 3.29
N THR A 233 41.93 38.44 3.36
CA THR A 233 42.58 39.63 3.95
C THR A 233 42.00 40.00 5.33
N ASP A 234 41.05 39.22 5.84
CA ASP A 234 40.44 39.44 7.15
C ASP A 234 41.43 39.20 8.29
N VAL A 235 41.45 40.11 9.25
CA VAL A 235 42.26 39.99 10.48
C VAL A 235 41.33 39.51 11.59
N GLY A 236 41.58 38.33 12.16
CA GLY A 236 40.85 37.85 13.35
C GLY A 236 41.22 38.66 14.60
N SER A 237 40.43 38.55 15.68
CA SER A 237 40.49 39.36 16.91
C SER A 237 41.77 39.24 17.77
N GLY A 238 42.89 38.74 17.23
CA GLY A 238 44.16 38.64 17.93
C GLY A 238 45.04 39.88 17.74
N HIS A 239 45.53 40.45 18.83
CA HIS A 239 46.56 41.49 18.81
C HIS A 239 47.91 40.85 18.42
N GLY A 240 48.27 40.91 17.15
CA GLY A 240 49.44 40.21 16.61
C GLY A 240 50.49 41.14 16.05
N GLY A 241 51.33 41.70 16.93
CA GLY A 241 52.66 42.25 16.61
C GLY A 241 53.73 41.18 16.66
N GLY A 242 53.54 40.09 15.92
CA GLY A 242 54.59 39.08 15.72
C GLY A 242 55.59 39.57 14.68
N ASP A 243 56.86 39.27 14.90
CA ASP A 243 58.00 39.68 14.09
C ASP A 243 57.76 39.32 12.61
N PHE A 244 57.34 40.31 11.83
CA PHE A 244 57.30 40.19 10.38
C PHE A 244 58.74 40.41 9.94
N GLU A 245 59.49 39.32 9.83
CA GLU A 245 60.65 39.30 8.96
C GLU A 245 60.14 39.80 7.60
N ARG A 246 60.62 40.98 7.19
CA ARG A 246 60.28 41.60 5.91
C ARG A 246 60.81 40.65 4.85
N ALA A 247 59.97 39.67 4.51
CA ALA A 247 60.35 38.53 3.71
C ALA A 247 61.03 39.02 2.43
N GLU A 248 62.14 38.36 2.12
CA GLU A 248 62.95 38.40 0.90
C GLU A 248 62.25 39.07 -0.29
N GLU A 249 62.97 39.91 -1.02
CA GLU A 249 62.46 40.67 -2.16
C GLU A 249 61.55 39.82 -3.06
N SER A 250 60.24 40.11 -3.01
CA SER A 250 59.26 39.42 -3.83
C SER A 250 59.49 39.78 -5.29
N PHE A 251 59.30 38.83 -6.21
CA PHE A 251 59.36 39.13 -7.64
C PHE A 251 58.35 40.20 -8.07
N LEU A 252 57.28 40.42 -7.31
CA LEU A 252 56.41 41.57 -7.53
C LEU A 252 57.17 42.89 -7.32
N LYS A 253 57.96 42.99 -6.25
CA LYS A 253 58.78 44.17 -5.97
C LYS A 253 59.87 44.36 -7.03
N VAL A 254 60.54 43.27 -7.44
CA VAL A 254 61.52 43.27 -8.55
C VAL A 254 60.91 43.78 -9.85
N LEU A 255 59.66 43.39 -10.14
CA LEU A 255 58.91 43.86 -11.32
C LEU A 255 58.33 45.28 -11.15
N GLY A 256 58.63 45.97 -10.06
CA GLY A 256 58.20 47.34 -9.80
C GLY A 256 56.80 47.50 -9.21
N TYR A 257 56.12 46.41 -8.84
CA TYR A 257 54.79 46.47 -8.23
C TYR A 257 54.81 47.30 -6.95
N THR A 258 54.04 48.40 -6.94
CA THR A 258 53.94 49.34 -5.82
C THR A 258 52.51 49.85 -5.70
N VAL A 259 52.01 49.96 -4.47
CA VAL A 259 50.64 50.39 -4.10
C VAL A 259 50.67 51.65 -3.21
N GLY A 260 49.51 52.26 -2.99
CA GLY A 260 49.32 53.34 -2.02
C GLY A 260 49.47 54.75 -2.59
N LYS A 261 49.16 55.76 -1.79
CA LYS A 261 48.96 57.14 -2.27
C LYS A 261 50.20 57.86 -2.81
N THR A 262 51.34 57.71 -2.14
CA THR A 262 52.52 58.55 -2.40
C THR A 262 53.33 58.10 -3.62
N ASN A 263 53.51 56.78 -3.79
CA ASN A 263 54.33 56.19 -4.87
C ASN A 263 53.62 54.98 -5.52
N GLY A 264 52.31 54.80 -5.31
CA GLY A 264 51.57 53.69 -5.89
C GLY A 264 51.37 53.87 -7.39
N LEU A 265 51.42 52.76 -8.10
CA LEU A 265 51.14 52.73 -9.53
C LEU A 265 49.62 52.72 -9.76
N PRO A 266 49.12 53.27 -10.89
CA PRO A 266 47.73 53.13 -11.29
C PRO A 266 47.30 51.66 -11.39
N ALA A 267 46.02 51.36 -11.11
CA ALA A 267 45.49 50.01 -11.11
C ALA A 267 45.77 49.24 -12.41
N SER A 268 45.66 49.87 -13.57
CA SER A 268 45.96 49.25 -14.87
C SER A 268 47.41 48.78 -14.97
N THR A 269 48.36 49.57 -14.48
CA THR A 269 49.78 49.22 -14.46
C THR A 269 50.06 48.09 -13.46
N ARG A 270 49.45 48.15 -12.27
CA ARG A 270 49.60 47.09 -11.25
C ARG A 270 49.07 45.75 -11.76
N GLN A 271 47.87 45.75 -12.33
CA GLN A 271 47.24 44.56 -12.90
C GLN A 271 48.03 43.99 -14.08
N LEU A 272 48.62 44.84 -14.92
CA LEU A 272 49.52 44.40 -15.99
C LEU A 272 50.78 43.72 -15.42
N ILE A 273 51.40 44.29 -14.39
CA ILE A 273 52.56 43.66 -13.72
C ILE A 273 52.17 42.30 -13.14
N LEU A 274 50.99 42.18 -12.53
CA LEU A 274 50.48 40.90 -12.01
C LEU A 274 50.24 39.88 -13.12
N ASP A 275 49.66 40.31 -14.25
CA ASP A 275 49.48 39.47 -15.43
C ASP A 275 50.82 38.95 -15.95
N ARG A 276 51.84 39.81 -16.03
CA ARG A 276 53.19 39.44 -16.48
C ARG A 276 53.92 38.56 -15.47
N CYS A 277 53.74 38.79 -14.17
CA CYS A 277 54.28 37.94 -13.11
C CYS A 277 53.67 36.53 -13.15
N PHE A 278 52.37 36.43 -13.45
CA PHE A 278 51.69 35.14 -13.54
C PHE A 278 52.01 34.41 -14.85
N SER A 279 51.92 35.09 -16.00
CA SER A 279 51.95 34.45 -17.31
C SER A 279 53.30 34.50 -18.04
N GLY A 280 54.21 35.37 -17.59
CA GLY A 280 55.52 35.58 -18.19
C GLY A 280 56.64 34.84 -17.46
N HIS A 281 57.83 34.91 -18.04
CA HIS A 281 59.06 34.45 -17.39
C HIS A 281 59.53 35.53 -16.41
N LEU A 282 59.93 35.11 -15.21
CA LEU A 282 60.53 36.01 -14.23
C LEU A 282 61.99 36.32 -14.57
N PRO A 283 62.49 37.50 -14.19
CA PRO A 283 63.89 37.84 -14.33
C PRO A 283 64.74 36.93 -13.42
N PRO A 284 65.91 36.42 -13.87
CA PRO A 284 66.76 35.53 -13.08
C PRO A 284 67.64 36.28 -12.07
N VAL A 285 67.09 37.27 -11.35
CA VAL A 285 67.85 38.15 -10.43
C VAL A 285 68.07 37.52 -9.06
N GLU A 286 67.15 36.70 -8.57
CA GLU A 286 67.23 36.00 -7.27
C GLU A 286 67.81 34.57 -7.38
N GLY A 287 68.33 34.22 -8.56
CA GLY A 287 68.87 32.89 -8.86
C GLY A 287 67.80 31.81 -9.13
N ILE A 288 68.27 30.63 -9.58
CA ILE A 288 67.41 29.54 -10.08
C ILE A 288 66.54 28.93 -8.97
N SER A 289 67.03 28.90 -7.72
CA SER A 289 66.27 28.37 -6.58
C SER A 289 65.01 29.20 -6.32
N ALA A 290 65.13 30.53 -6.31
CA ALA A 290 64.00 31.44 -6.12
C ALA A 290 62.97 31.34 -7.26
N LEU A 291 63.44 31.21 -8.51
CA LEU A 291 62.57 31.00 -9.67
C LEU A 291 61.72 29.73 -9.53
N ARG A 292 62.32 28.61 -9.11
CA ARG A 292 61.62 27.34 -8.89
C ARG A 292 60.57 27.44 -7.78
N MET A 293 60.87 28.17 -6.70
CA MET A 293 59.91 28.37 -5.60
C MET A 293 58.66 29.13 -6.03
N TRP A 294 58.74 29.97 -7.05
CA TRP A 294 57.61 30.70 -7.60
C TRP A 294 56.81 29.91 -8.65
N GLY A 295 57.25 28.71 -9.04
CA GLY A 295 56.55 27.81 -9.96
C GLY A 295 56.64 28.23 -11.44
N GLU A 296 56.17 27.42 -12.37
CA GLU A 296 56.20 27.76 -13.80
C GLU A 296 55.18 28.85 -14.17
N PRO A 297 55.35 29.57 -15.31
CA PRO A 297 54.35 30.49 -15.82
C PRO A 297 52.98 29.82 -15.95
N LYS A 298 51.92 30.53 -15.57
CA LYS A 298 50.51 30.09 -15.56
C LYS A 298 50.19 28.89 -14.65
N SER A 299 51.12 28.46 -13.81
CA SER A 299 50.87 27.35 -12.86
C SER A 299 50.05 27.80 -11.65
N ALA A 300 49.38 26.85 -11.00
CA ALA A 300 48.68 27.13 -9.75
C ALA A 300 49.63 27.55 -8.62
N LEU A 301 50.86 27.01 -8.58
CA LEU A 301 51.89 27.42 -7.61
C LEU A 301 52.23 28.91 -7.77
N ARG A 302 52.34 29.37 -9.03
CA ARG A 302 52.58 30.77 -9.37
C ARG A 302 51.45 31.67 -8.88
N LEU A 303 50.21 31.30 -9.18
CA LEU A 303 49.04 32.05 -8.73
C LEU A 303 48.95 32.10 -7.20
N ARG A 304 49.20 30.96 -6.54
CA ARG A 304 49.22 30.85 -5.09
C ARG A 304 50.25 31.77 -4.46
N LYS A 305 51.48 31.80 -4.98
CA LYS A 305 52.56 32.66 -4.47
C LYS A 305 52.18 34.14 -4.58
N ILE A 306 51.64 34.57 -5.72
CA ILE A 306 51.16 35.94 -5.92
C ILE A 306 50.03 36.27 -4.92
N ALA A 307 48.98 35.43 -4.87
CA ALA A 307 47.81 35.68 -4.05
C ALA A 307 48.13 35.73 -2.55
N TYR A 308 48.91 34.77 -2.03
CA TYR A 308 49.28 34.73 -0.61
C TYR A 308 50.21 35.88 -0.23
N HIS A 309 51.10 36.30 -1.14
CA HIS A 309 51.95 37.45 -0.89
C HIS A 309 51.13 38.73 -0.73
N ILE A 310 50.24 39.03 -1.68
CA ILE A 310 49.36 40.21 -1.63
C ILE A 310 48.47 40.18 -0.38
N ALA A 311 47.84 39.04 -0.09
CA ALA A 311 46.99 38.90 1.09
C ALA A 311 47.77 39.05 2.41
N GLY A 312 49.01 38.58 2.46
CA GLY A 312 49.92 38.74 3.59
C GLY A 312 50.25 40.21 3.85
N LEU A 313 50.56 40.97 2.79
CA LEU A 313 50.78 42.41 2.88
C LEU A 313 49.51 43.12 3.43
N ALA A 314 48.36 42.91 2.80
CA ALA A 314 47.11 43.54 3.25
C ALA A 314 46.81 43.25 4.74
N LYS A 315 46.95 41.98 5.18
CA LYS A 315 46.75 41.59 6.58
C LYS A 315 47.71 42.26 7.54
N ASN A 316 48.99 42.35 7.19
CA ASN A 316 50.01 42.91 8.08
C ASN A 316 49.80 44.42 8.26
N PHE A 317 49.50 45.12 7.16
CA PHE A 317 49.27 46.56 7.22
C PHE A 317 47.91 46.92 7.84
N LYS A 318 46.88 46.07 7.72
CA LYS A 318 45.61 46.21 8.48
C LYS A 318 45.79 46.17 9.99
N LYS A 319 46.85 45.54 10.49
CA LYS A 319 47.20 45.54 11.93
C LYS A 319 47.91 46.83 12.37
N MET A 320 48.29 47.71 11.44
CA MET A 320 49.04 48.95 11.68
C MET A 320 48.17 50.20 11.41
N GLN A 321 46.93 50.20 11.92
CA GLN A 321 45.91 51.22 11.59
C GLN A 321 46.32 52.68 11.91
N SER A 322 47.28 52.90 12.82
CA SER A 322 47.75 54.25 13.16
C SER A 322 48.68 54.90 12.12
N ARG A 323 48.99 54.22 11.01
CA ARG A 323 50.03 54.63 10.06
C ARG A 323 49.52 55.05 8.66
N GLY A 324 48.20 55.13 8.45
CA GLY A 324 47.65 55.73 7.22
C GLY A 324 47.84 54.88 5.95
N TYR A 325 47.65 53.56 6.04
CA TYR A 325 47.85 52.62 4.93
C TYR A 325 46.57 52.24 4.18
N GLU A 326 45.48 52.98 4.38
CA GLU A 326 44.14 52.62 3.88
C GLU A 326 44.14 52.47 2.36
N ASP A 327 44.78 53.40 1.64
CA ASP A 327 44.86 53.37 0.17
C ASP A 327 45.66 52.15 -0.32
N ALA A 328 46.78 51.81 0.34
CA ALA A 328 47.59 50.64 0.00
C ALA A 328 46.85 49.32 0.28
N ILE A 329 46.09 49.28 1.37
CA ILE A 329 45.24 48.13 1.73
C ILE A 329 44.16 47.93 0.67
N SER A 330 43.46 49.00 0.28
CA SER A 330 42.43 48.94 -0.78
C SER A 330 43.04 48.44 -2.09
N ASP A 331 44.19 49.00 -2.49
CA ASP A 331 44.88 48.59 -3.72
C ASP A 331 45.23 47.09 -3.73
N TRP A 332 45.75 46.55 -2.62
CA TRP A 332 46.04 45.11 -2.51
C TRP A 332 44.78 44.25 -2.58
N GLU A 333 43.68 44.68 -1.98
CA GLU A 333 42.42 43.94 -2.00
C GLU A 333 41.78 43.91 -3.39
N ASP A 334 41.82 45.03 -4.09
CA ASP A 334 41.37 45.14 -5.48
C ASP A 334 42.20 44.27 -6.42
N ASP A 335 43.53 44.31 -6.26
CA ASP A 335 44.45 43.49 -7.05
C ASP A 335 44.30 41.98 -6.76
N LEU A 336 44.05 41.61 -5.49
CA LEU A 336 43.75 40.24 -5.12
C LEU A 336 42.43 39.78 -5.72
N LYS A 337 41.39 40.62 -5.70
CA LYS A 337 40.11 40.32 -6.35
C LYS A 337 40.27 40.15 -7.86
N TYR A 338 41.05 41.02 -8.51
CA TYR A 338 41.35 40.91 -9.94
C TYR A 338 41.99 39.55 -10.29
N MET A 339 43.02 39.15 -9.54
CA MET A 339 43.69 37.86 -9.76
C MET A 339 42.77 36.66 -9.52
N HIS A 340 41.89 36.74 -8.53
CA HIS A 340 40.89 35.73 -8.26
C HIS A 340 39.94 35.56 -9.45
N ASP A 341 39.32 36.66 -9.88
CA ASP A 341 38.28 36.62 -10.90
C ASP A 341 38.87 36.21 -12.26
N LYS A 342 40.07 36.72 -12.59
CA LYS A 342 40.71 36.47 -13.89
C LYS A 342 41.36 35.10 -14.01
N TYR A 343 42.04 34.62 -12.96
CA TYR A 343 42.85 33.41 -13.05
C TYR A 343 42.36 32.27 -12.17
N TYR A 344 41.86 32.55 -10.97
CA TYR A 344 41.40 31.49 -10.07
C TYR A 344 40.04 30.92 -10.51
N VAL A 345 39.05 31.78 -10.79
CA VAL A 345 37.70 31.36 -11.21
C VAL A 345 37.68 30.91 -12.67
N LEU A 346 38.24 31.71 -13.58
CA LEU A 346 38.14 31.48 -15.03
C LEU A 346 39.17 30.48 -15.60
N HIS A 347 40.36 30.35 -14.99
CA HIS A 347 41.42 29.48 -15.53
C HIS A 347 41.43 28.08 -14.90
N PHE A 348 41.20 28.00 -13.58
CA PHE A 348 41.19 26.72 -12.84
C PHE A 348 39.78 26.16 -12.60
N GLY A 349 38.72 26.87 -13.00
CA GLY A 349 37.34 26.37 -13.02
C GLY A 349 36.81 25.89 -11.66
N PHE A 350 37.38 26.37 -10.56
CA PHE A 350 37.14 25.82 -9.23
C PHE A 350 36.03 26.59 -8.50
N SER A 351 34.94 25.90 -8.20
CA SER A 351 33.87 26.38 -7.31
C SER A 351 33.86 25.54 -6.02
N TRP A 352 34.66 25.93 -5.02
CA TRP A 352 34.62 25.34 -3.67
C TRP A 352 35.23 26.25 -2.57
N PRO A 353 34.58 26.40 -1.40
CA PRO A 353 33.14 26.53 -1.16
C PRO A 353 32.72 28.00 -1.27
N GLY A 354 31.61 28.23 -1.97
CA GLY A 354 30.96 29.54 -2.11
C GLY A 354 30.46 30.09 -0.77
N ARG A 355 30.55 31.41 -0.65
CA ARG A 355 30.00 32.21 0.45
C ARG A 355 28.50 31.92 0.59
N GLY A 356 28.06 31.69 1.82
CA GLY A 356 26.65 31.85 2.16
C GLY A 356 26.28 33.31 1.99
N LEU A 357 25.36 33.57 1.08
CA LEU A 357 24.51 34.75 1.07
C LEU A 357 23.10 34.29 1.35
#